data_AF-A0A1V2IRA4-F1
#
_entry.id   AF-A0A1V2IRA4-F1
#
_cell.length_a   1.000
_cell.length_b   1.000
_cell.length_c   1.000
_cell.angle_alpha   90.00
_cell.angle_beta   90.00
_cell.angle_gamma   90.00
#
_symmetry.space_group_name_H-M   'P 1'
#
loop_
_entity.id
_entity.type
_entity.pdbx_description
1 polymer ?
#
loop_
_entity_poly.entity_id
_entity_poly.type
_entity_poly.pdbx_seq_one_letter_code
_entity_poly.pdbx_strand_id
1 'polypeptide(L)'
;MCDPLPLPGLEQMDADARRARRRRREEEWRQRASAHPRTCTSCRAPIRWALTQADPPRWMPLADTPDPAGPVVVIRDGAVPVAYINPPSRQATGRLRWRPHWQDCPSAEQHRRR
;
A
#
# COMPACT_ATOMS: atom_id res chain seq x y z
N MET A 1 -26.23 21.43 21.20
CA MET A 1 -25.35 22.10 20.22
C MET A 1 -23.95 21.62 20.54
N CYS A 2 -23.31 20.86 19.64
CA CYS A 2 -21.90 20.50 19.84
C CYS A 2 -21.06 21.68 19.37
N ASP A 3 -20.38 22.35 20.30
CA ASP A 3 -19.37 23.34 19.94
C ASP A 3 -18.29 22.65 19.11
N PRO A 4 -17.89 23.22 17.95
CA PRO A 4 -16.77 22.69 17.20
C PRO A 4 -15.51 22.75 18.07
N LEU A 5 -14.77 21.64 18.11
CA LEU A 5 -13.54 21.57 18.89
C LEU A 5 -12.56 22.69 18.47
N PRO A 6 -11.85 23.30 19.43
CA PRO A 6 -10.81 24.26 19.11
C PRO A 6 -9.72 23.58 18.25
N LEU A 7 -9.14 24.33 17.31
CA LEU A 7 -8.19 23.82 16.29
C LEU A 7 -7.10 22.87 16.85
N PRO A 8 -6.47 23.12 18.02
CA PRO A 8 -5.48 22.19 18.58
C PRO A 8 -6.02 20.79 18.90
N GLY A 9 -7.32 20.68 19.24
CA GLY A 9 -7.98 19.40 19.48
C GLY A 9 -8.16 18.58 18.20
N LEU A 10 -8.50 19.24 17.09
CA LEU A 10 -8.64 18.60 15.78
C LEU A 10 -7.27 18.11 15.25
N GLU A 11 -6.22 18.92 15.40
CA GLU A 11 -4.86 18.53 14.98
C GLU A 11 -4.33 17.31 15.76
N GLN A 12 -4.61 17.26 17.06
CA GLN A 12 -4.26 16.13 17.91
C GLN A 12 -5.01 14.85 17.49
N MET A 13 -6.32 14.96 17.22
CA MET A 13 -7.13 13.84 16.72
C MET A 13 -6.60 13.32 15.38
N ASP A 14 -6.21 14.20 14.46
CA ASP A 14 -5.61 13.82 13.18
C ASP A 14 -4.25 13.15 13.35
N ALA A 15 -3.44 13.60 14.30
CA ALA A 15 -2.19 12.94 14.66
C ALA A 15 -2.44 11.54 15.23
N ASP A 16 -3.44 11.38 16.10
CA ASP A 16 -3.81 10.10 16.69
C ASP A 16 -4.40 9.13 15.66
N ALA A 17 -5.25 9.61 14.76
CA ALA A 17 -5.76 8.82 13.65
C ALA A 17 -4.62 8.34 12.73
N ARG A 18 -3.66 9.21 12.40
CA ARG A 18 -2.46 8.83 11.63
C ARG A 18 -1.62 7.77 12.37
N ARG A 19 -1.40 7.94 13.68
CA ARG A 19 -0.69 6.96 14.53
C ARG A 19 -1.43 5.61 14.57
N ALA A 20 -2.76 5.63 14.70
CA ALA A 20 -3.57 4.42 14.73
C ALA A 20 -3.50 3.66 13.40
N ARG A 21 -3.65 4.35 12.26
CA ARG A 21 -3.52 3.74 10.93
C ARG A 21 -2.14 3.13 10.69
N ARG A 22 -1.08 3.81 11.14
CA ARG A 22 0.29 3.29 11.09
C ARG A 22 0.43 2.00 11.88
N ARG A 23 -0.03 1.98 13.13
CA ARG A 23 0.00 0.78 14.00
C ARG A 23 -0.75 -0.40 13.37
N ARG A 24 -1.94 -0.16 12.80
CA ARG A 24 -2.71 -1.22 12.10
C ARG A 24 -1.94 -1.83 10.92
N ARG A 25 -1.25 -1.00 10.13
CA ARG A 25 -0.40 -1.50 9.02
C ARG A 25 0.78 -2.32 9.52
N GLU A 26 1.45 -1.86 10.57
CA GLU A 26 2.56 -2.59 11.19
C GLU A 26 2.12 -3.94 11.74
N GLU A 27 0.95 -3.97 12.38
CA GLU A 27 0.34 -5.20 12.89
C GLU A 27 -0.03 -6.17 11.76
N GLU A 28 -0.75 -5.70 10.74
CA GLU A 28 -1.12 -6.52 9.58
C GLU A 28 0.12 -7.09 8.89
N TRP A 29 1.15 -6.26 8.69
CA TRP A 29 2.42 -6.69 8.11
C TRP A 29 3.09 -7.76 8.96
N ARG A 30 3.24 -7.53 10.28
CA ARG A 30 3.87 -8.48 11.19
C ARG A 30 3.16 -9.83 11.20
N GLN A 31 1.82 -9.82 11.20
CA GLN A 31 1.02 -11.03 11.30
C GLN A 31 1.01 -11.84 10.00
N ARG A 32 1.00 -11.18 8.83
CA ARG A 32 0.68 -11.86 7.56
C ARG A 32 1.74 -11.77 6.46
N ALA A 33 2.80 -10.97 6.61
CA ALA A 33 3.81 -10.82 5.56
C ALA A 33 4.44 -12.16 5.12
N SER A 34 4.68 -13.07 6.06
CA SER A 34 5.27 -14.39 5.77
C SER A 34 4.34 -15.34 5.01
N ALA A 35 3.02 -15.12 5.07
CA ALA A 35 2.04 -15.94 4.37
C ALA A 35 1.91 -15.58 2.88
N HIS A 36 2.43 -14.42 2.47
CA HIS A 36 2.34 -13.96 1.10
C HIS A 36 3.46 -14.54 0.23
N PRO A 37 3.14 -15.22 -0.89
CA PRO A 37 4.14 -15.89 -1.72
C PRO A 37 4.98 -14.88 -2.50
N ARG A 38 6.26 -15.18 -2.71
CA ARG A 38 7.16 -14.34 -3.54
C ARG A 38 6.94 -14.48 -5.04
N THR A 39 6.06 -15.39 -5.45
CA THR A 39 5.68 -15.64 -6.84
C THR A 39 4.17 -15.65 -6.94
N CYS A 40 3.61 -15.14 -8.03
CA CYS A 40 2.19 -15.25 -8.31
C CYS A 40 1.78 -16.73 -8.34
N THR A 41 0.70 -17.07 -7.63
CA THR A 41 0.20 -18.44 -7.56
C THR A 41 -0.38 -18.94 -8.89
N SER A 42 -0.73 -18.03 -9.81
CA SER A 42 -1.28 -18.38 -11.13
C SER A 42 -0.25 -18.38 -12.24
N CYS A 43 0.43 -17.25 -12.48
CA CYS A 43 1.37 -17.13 -13.59
C CYS A 43 2.82 -17.43 -13.20
N ARG A 44 3.09 -17.72 -11.93
CA ARG A 44 4.43 -18.02 -11.37
C ARG A 44 5.47 -16.90 -11.48
N ALA A 45 5.12 -15.74 -12.04
CA ALA A 45 6.01 -14.59 -12.10
C ALA A 45 6.42 -14.12 -10.69
N PRO A 46 7.66 -13.64 -10.50
CA PRO A 46 8.10 -13.07 -9.24
C PRO A 46 7.31 -11.79 -8.93
N ILE A 47 6.92 -11.63 -7.67
CA ILE A 47 6.13 -10.50 -7.19
C ILE A 47 6.63 -9.99 -5.84
N ARG A 48 6.34 -8.72 -5.57
CA ARG A 48 6.52 -8.09 -4.27
C ARG A 48 5.18 -7.71 -3.67
N TRP A 49 5.15 -7.60 -2.35
CA TRP A 49 3.95 -7.22 -1.62
C TRP A 49 4.14 -5.89 -0.91
N ALA A 50 3.10 -5.08 -0.95
CA ALA A 50 2.99 -3.83 -0.20
C ALA A 50 1.56 -3.70 0.35
N LEU A 51 1.40 -2.94 1.43
CA LEU A 51 0.07 -2.57 1.95
C LEU A 51 -0.42 -1.28 1.29
N THR A 52 -1.69 -1.20 0.93
CA THR A 52 -2.29 0.05 0.44
C THR A 52 -2.51 1.05 1.57
N GLN A 53 -2.79 2.29 1.20
CA GLN A 53 -3.20 3.35 2.13
C GLN A 53 -4.65 3.22 2.63
N ALA A 54 -5.39 2.18 2.20
CA ALA A 54 -6.76 1.95 2.63
C ALA A 54 -6.85 1.71 4.15
N ASP A 55 -8.04 1.93 4.71
CA ASP A 55 -8.38 1.57 6.08
C ASP A 55 -9.67 0.73 6.03
N PRO A 56 -9.62 -0.60 6.29
CA PRO A 56 -8.43 -1.37 6.67
C PRO A 56 -7.40 -1.50 5.51
N PRO A 57 -6.09 -1.66 5.83
CA PRO A 57 -5.06 -1.83 4.82
C PRO A 57 -5.25 -3.11 4.03
N ARG A 58 -4.99 -3.05 2.72
CA ARG A 58 -5.10 -4.21 1.82
C ARG A 58 -3.74 -4.56 1.23
N TRP A 59 -3.50 -5.84 0.98
CA TRP A 59 -2.31 -6.31 0.30
C TRP A 59 -2.39 -6.06 -1.21
N MET A 60 -1.31 -5.54 -1.78
CA MET A 60 -1.19 -5.29 -3.21
C MET A 60 0.05 -6.01 -3.77
N PRO A 61 -0.12 -6.91 -4.76
CA PRO A 61 1.01 -7.50 -5.46
C PRO A 61 1.54 -6.51 -6.50
N LEU A 62 2.85 -6.31 -6.49
CA LEU A 62 3.60 -5.49 -7.43
C LEU A 62 4.51 -6.39 -8.27
N ALA A 63 4.86 -5.94 -9.47
CA ALA A 63 5.94 -6.56 -10.24
C ALA A 63 7.24 -6.59 -9.42
N ASP A 64 8.13 -7.56 -9.68
CA ASP A 64 9.40 -7.64 -8.94
C ASP A 64 10.44 -6.62 -9.38
N THR A 65 10.28 -6.04 -10.57
CA THR A 65 11.09 -4.95 -11.08
C THR A 65 10.34 -3.62 -11.07
N PRO A 66 11.04 -2.51 -10.75
CA PRO A 66 10.50 -1.17 -10.95
C PRO A 66 10.16 -0.89 -12.41
N ASP A 67 9.16 -0.06 -12.63
CA ASP A 67 8.79 0.50 -13.93
C ASP A 67 8.62 2.02 -13.79
N PRO A 68 9.43 2.84 -14.47
CA PRO A 68 9.29 4.31 -14.47
C PRO A 68 7.90 4.81 -14.87
N ALA A 69 7.16 4.08 -15.72
CA ALA A 69 5.79 4.42 -16.11
C ALA A 69 4.73 3.91 -15.10
N GLY A 70 5.16 3.18 -14.07
CA GLY A 70 4.30 2.57 -13.07
C GLY A 70 3.49 3.61 -12.26
N PRO A 71 2.20 3.32 -11.95
CA PRO A 71 1.37 4.22 -11.17
C PRO A 71 1.66 4.16 -9.67
N VAL A 72 2.41 3.16 -9.18
CA VAL A 72 2.62 2.94 -7.74
C VAL A 72 4.00 3.40 -7.31
N VAL A 73 4.07 4.14 -6.21
CA VAL A 73 5.31 4.36 -5.46
C VAL A 73 5.22 3.60 -4.15
N VAL A 74 6.31 2.91 -3.77
CA VAL A 74 6.40 2.24 -2.47
C VAL A 74 7.14 3.16 -1.50
N ILE A 75 6.48 3.49 -0.39
CA ILE A 75 7.03 4.30 0.70
C ILE A 75 7.14 3.41 1.93
N ARG A 76 8.27 3.46 2.63
CA ARG A 76 8.39 2.80 3.94
C ARG A 76 7.70 3.63 5.01
N ASP A 77 6.71 3.04 5.66
CA ASP A 77 6.13 3.54 6.91
C ASP A 77 6.67 2.66 8.05
N GLY A 78 7.77 3.10 8.68
CA GLY A 78 8.58 2.22 9.52
C GLY A 78 9.21 1.07 8.72
N ALA A 79 8.92 -0.17 9.13
CA ALA A 79 9.37 -1.37 8.42
C ALA A 79 8.41 -1.83 7.31
N VAL A 80 7.24 -1.19 7.18
CA VAL A 80 6.17 -1.62 6.28
C VAL A 80 6.31 -0.95 4.91
N PRO A 81 6.40 -1.70 3.80
CA PRO A 81 6.26 -1.13 2.47
C PRO A 81 4.78 -0.80 2.20
N VAL A 82 4.51 0.48 1.98
CA VAL A 82 3.17 1.00 1.71
C VAL A 82 3.09 1.48 0.26
N ALA A 83 2.11 0.98 -0.49
CA ALA A 83 1.81 1.34 -1.86
C ALA A 83 0.97 2.63 -1.93
N TYR A 84 1.52 3.62 -2.60
CA TYR A 84 0.86 4.87 -2.96
C TYR A 84 0.50 4.83 -4.44
N ILE A 85 -0.79 4.85 -4.74
CA ILE A 85 -1.31 4.82 -6.12
C ILE A 85 -1.44 6.25 -6.61
N ASN A 86 -0.85 6.56 -7.75
CA ASN A 86 -0.82 7.87 -8.38
C ASN A 86 -0.52 9.01 -7.38
N PRO A 87 0.57 8.91 -6.59
CA PRO A 87 0.90 9.96 -5.64
C PRO A 87 1.23 11.26 -6.36
N PRO A 88 0.98 12.43 -5.72
CA PRO A 88 1.38 13.72 -6.27
C PRO A 88 2.90 13.77 -6.48
N SER A 89 3.35 14.53 -7.49
CA SER A 89 4.77 14.56 -7.91
C SER A 89 5.74 14.76 -6.75
N ARG A 90 5.42 15.65 -5.79
CA ARG A 90 6.22 15.89 -4.58
C ARG A 90 6.54 14.63 -3.76
N GLN A 91 5.64 13.64 -3.76
CA GLN A 91 5.83 12.37 -3.05
C GLN A 91 6.50 11.30 -3.93
N ALA A 92 6.54 11.51 -5.25
CA ALA A 92 7.10 10.58 -6.22
C ALA A 92 8.52 10.95 -6.68
N THR A 93 8.95 12.20 -6.54
CA THR A 93 10.26 12.68 -7.00
C THR A 93 11.40 11.84 -6.40
N GLY A 94 12.29 11.35 -7.27
CA GLY A 94 13.45 10.54 -6.89
C GLY A 94 13.11 9.12 -6.43
N ARG A 95 11.85 8.68 -6.55
CA ARG A 95 11.42 7.34 -6.11
C ARG A 95 11.14 6.43 -7.29
N LEU A 96 11.50 5.16 -7.10
CA LEU A 96 11.15 4.09 -8.03
C LEU A 96 9.64 3.90 -8.07
N ARG A 97 9.14 3.78 -9.29
CA ARG A 97 7.75 3.44 -9.60
C ARG A 97 7.62 1.96 -9.87
N TRP A 98 6.42 1.44 -9.67
CA TRP A 98 6.10 0.02 -9.74
C TRP A 98 4.76 -0.16 -10.45
N ARG A 99 4.63 -1.27 -11.18
CA ARG A 99 3.34 -1.70 -11.70
C ARG A 99 2.66 -2.65 -10.72
N PRO A 100 1.34 -2.51 -10.53
CA PRO A 100 0.55 -3.58 -9.93
C PRO A 100 0.62 -4.83 -10.80
N HIS A 101 0.92 -5.99 -10.20
CA HIS A 101 1.13 -7.22 -10.96
C HIS A 101 -0.12 -7.68 -11.73
N TRP A 102 -1.32 -7.34 -11.27
CA TRP A 102 -2.57 -7.68 -11.96
C TRP A 102 -2.72 -7.02 -13.33
N GLN A 103 -1.88 -6.05 -13.70
CA GLN A 103 -1.85 -5.51 -15.06
C GLN A 103 -1.15 -6.43 -16.06
N ASP A 104 -0.18 -7.23 -15.57
CA ASP A 104 0.67 -8.08 -16.41
C ASP A 104 0.37 -9.57 -16.23
N CYS A 105 -0.42 -9.93 -15.21
CA CYS A 105 -0.80 -11.32 -14.98
C CYS A 105 -1.83 -11.78 -16.03
N PRO A 106 -1.54 -12.83 -16.82
CA PRO A 106 -2.48 -13.34 -17.83
C PRO A 106 -3.77 -13.90 -17.20
N SER A 107 -3.72 -14.28 -15.91
CA SER A 107 -4.87 -14.77 -15.15
C SER A 107 -5.58 -13.69 -14.34
N ALA A 108 -5.23 -12.40 -14.50
CA ALA A 108 -5.78 -11.32 -13.67
C ALA A 108 -7.31 -11.23 -13.72
N GLU A 109 -7.91 -11.44 -14.89
CA GLU A 109 -9.36 -11.40 -15.06
C GLU A 109 -10.07 -12.52 -14.28
N GLN A 110 -9.45 -13.71 -14.22
CA GLN A 110 -10.00 -14.84 -13.45
C GLN A 110 -10.03 -14.53 -11.95
N HIS A 111 -9.06 -13.77 -11.44
CA HIS A 111 -9.02 -13.34 -10.04
C HIS A 111 -10.01 -12.22 -9.72
N ARG A 112 -10.34 -11.37 -10.69
CA ARG A 112 -11.32 -10.29 -10.49
C ARG A 112 -12.77 -10.78 -10.44
N ARG A 113 -13.06 -11.92 -11.04
CA ARG A 113 -14.43 -12.49 -11.15
C ARG A 113 -14.76 -13.53 -10.07
N ARG A 114 -13.85 -13.79 -9.13
CA ARG A 114 -14.06 -14.66 -7.96
C ARG A 114 -14.44 -13.81 -6.75
#